data_AF-Q7LX81-F1
#
_entry.id   AF-Q7LX81-F1
#
_cell.length_a   1.000
_cell.length_b   1.000
_cell.length_c   1.000
_cell.angle_alpha   90.00
_cell.angle_beta   90.00
_cell.angle_gamma   90.00
#
_symmetry.space_group_name_H-M   'P 1'
#
loop_
_entity.id
_entity.type
_entity.pdbx_description
1 polymer ?
#
loop_
_entity_poly.entity_id
_entity_poly.type
_entity_poly.pdbx_seq_one_letter_code
_entity_poly.pdbx_strand_id
1 'polypeptide(L)'
;MSYKDLIKDANDFARVLIKRKSRKVLGIYYAVWGFYGLILASIYTVLDSLKINIAFLYGLIPFIILIPFVYFTVKLFRDIRTDYLRLIGSRGYIITKFNYVIWILITLALFISFILVSQFGLSIVYFVLSFYIYAIFLAYSLYRFLYSKYRFVDPRYYDIIAVFSILVAPLEVISQVFYLIFIIAWFYASINSLLEVSTIE
;
A
#
# COMPACT_ATOMS: atom_id res chain seq x y z
N MET A 1 -30.15 33.30 0.28
CA MET A 1 -29.28 32.21 0.75
C MET A 1 -28.83 32.54 2.16
N SER A 2 -29.07 31.66 3.14
CA SER A 2 -28.66 31.91 4.53
C SER A 2 -27.15 31.66 4.71
N TYR A 3 -26.52 32.32 5.68
CA TYR A 3 -25.13 32.02 6.08
C TYR A 3 -24.92 30.54 6.43
N LYS A 4 -25.95 29.90 7.00
CA LYS A 4 -25.94 28.45 7.28
C LYS A 4 -25.93 27.61 6.01
N ASP A 5 -26.66 28.03 4.98
CA ASP A 5 -26.71 27.33 3.69
C ASP A 5 -25.35 27.44 2.99
N LEU A 6 -24.72 28.62 3.05
CA LEU A 6 -23.39 28.85 2.47
C LEU A 6 -22.31 27.99 3.14
N ILE A 7 -22.35 27.83 4.47
CA ILE A 7 -21.45 26.93 5.20
C ILE A 7 -21.69 25.47 4.81
N LYS A 8 -22.95 25.06 4.65
CA LYS A 8 -23.30 23.70 4.26
C LYS A 8 -22.77 23.37 2.86
N ASP A 9 -23.01 24.24 1.90
CA ASP A 9 -22.55 24.07 0.52
C ASP A 9 -21.02 24.05 0.42
N ALA A 10 -20.34 24.91 1.18
CA ALA A 10 -18.87 24.90 1.25
C ALA A 10 -18.32 23.58 1.83
N ASN A 11 -18.97 23.04 2.87
CA ASN A 11 -18.58 21.77 3.46
C ASN A 11 -18.84 20.58 2.52
N ASP A 12 -19.96 20.58 1.82
CA ASP A 12 -20.29 19.52 0.88
C ASP A 12 -19.33 19.55 -0.32
N PHE A 13 -19.03 20.72 -0.87
CA PHE A 13 -18.00 20.88 -1.90
C PHE A 13 -16.62 20.37 -1.44
N ALA A 14 -16.20 20.72 -0.22
CA ALA A 14 -14.92 20.29 0.31
C ALA A 14 -14.86 18.77 0.58
N ARG A 15 -15.98 18.14 0.96
CA ARG A 15 -16.09 16.68 1.06
C ARG A 15 -15.92 16.00 -0.30
N VAL A 16 -16.55 16.52 -1.34
CA VAL A 16 -16.42 16.02 -2.71
C VAL A 16 -14.96 16.09 -3.17
N LEU A 17 -14.28 17.20 -2.89
CA LEU A 17 -12.88 17.38 -3.24
C LEU A 17 -11.97 16.37 -2.50
N ILE A 18 -12.22 16.11 -1.22
CA ILE A 18 -11.50 15.10 -0.45
C ILE A 18 -11.76 13.69 -0.98
N LYS A 19 -13.01 13.35 -1.34
CA LYS A 19 -13.35 12.04 -1.96
C LYS A 19 -12.58 11.84 -3.26
N ARG A 20 -12.60 12.84 -4.16
CA ARG A 20 -11.84 12.82 -5.43
C ARG A 20 -10.35 12.64 -5.20
N LYS A 21 -9.78 13.41 -4.26
CA LYS A 21 -8.36 13.29 -3.89
C LYS A 21 -8.04 11.90 -3.33
N SER A 22 -8.91 11.35 -2.50
CA SER A 22 -8.74 10.03 -1.88
C SER A 22 -8.73 8.92 -2.93
N ARG A 23 -9.64 8.98 -3.90
CA ARG A 23 -9.70 8.01 -5.01
C ARG A 23 -8.50 8.10 -5.93
N LYS A 24 -8.05 9.32 -6.23
CA LYS A 24 -6.81 9.52 -6.98
C LYS A 24 -5.61 8.90 -6.27
N VAL A 25 -5.50 9.09 -4.95
CA VAL A 25 -4.39 8.53 -4.18
C VAL A 25 -4.45 7.01 -4.07
N LEU A 26 -5.63 6.41 -3.92
CA LEU A 26 -5.76 4.95 -4.01
C LEU A 26 -5.29 4.44 -5.38
N GLY A 27 -5.70 5.10 -6.46
CA GLY A 27 -5.24 4.78 -7.80
C GLY A 27 -3.71 4.80 -7.93
N ILE A 28 -3.08 5.85 -7.44
CA ILE A 28 -1.61 5.99 -7.43
C ILE A 28 -0.97 4.92 -6.53
N TYR A 29 -1.52 4.68 -5.35
CA TYR A 29 -1.03 3.67 -4.41
C TYR A 29 -1.01 2.28 -5.05
N TYR A 30 -2.09 1.88 -5.71
CA TYR A 30 -2.15 0.60 -6.40
C TYR A 30 -1.13 0.50 -7.54
N ALA A 31 -0.97 1.55 -8.34
CA ALA A 31 0.05 1.56 -9.40
C ALA A 31 1.47 1.42 -8.83
N VAL A 32 1.79 2.19 -7.78
CA VAL A 32 3.12 2.22 -7.18
C VAL A 32 3.53 0.83 -6.68
N TRP A 33 2.67 0.14 -5.94
CA TRP A 33 2.99 -1.20 -5.47
C TRP A 33 2.89 -2.28 -6.57
N GLY A 34 2.09 -2.07 -7.62
CA GLY A 34 2.18 -2.89 -8.83
C GLY A 34 3.55 -2.75 -9.52
N PHE A 35 4.06 -1.53 -9.65
CA PHE A 35 5.41 -1.27 -10.17
C PHE A 35 6.51 -1.80 -9.26
N TYR A 36 6.33 -1.78 -7.93
CA TYR A 36 7.27 -2.42 -7.00
C TYR A 36 7.50 -3.89 -7.36
N GLY A 37 6.41 -4.63 -7.57
CA GLY A 37 6.48 -6.02 -8.02
C GLY A 37 7.24 -6.16 -9.33
N LEU A 38 6.91 -5.35 -10.34
CA LEU A 38 7.58 -5.42 -11.66
C LEU A 38 9.07 -5.10 -11.60
N ILE A 39 9.47 -4.12 -10.77
CA ILE A 39 10.87 -3.76 -10.57
C ILE A 39 11.63 -4.94 -9.94
N LEU A 40 11.05 -5.59 -8.92
CA LEU A 40 11.67 -6.78 -8.32
C LEU A 40 11.84 -7.91 -9.33
N ALA A 41 10.78 -8.24 -10.08
CA ALA A 41 10.85 -9.28 -11.11
C ALA A 41 11.92 -8.97 -12.17
N SER A 42 12.02 -7.70 -12.60
CA SER A 42 13.04 -7.27 -13.57
C SER A 42 14.46 -7.44 -13.02
N ILE A 43 14.69 -7.06 -11.75
CA ILE A 43 16.00 -7.20 -11.11
C ILE A 43 16.37 -8.67 -10.96
N TYR A 44 15.46 -9.52 -10.51
CA TYR A 44 15.71 -10.95 -10.39
C TYR A 44 15.99 -11.62 -11.74
N THR A 45 15.26 -11.23 -12.78
CA THR A 45 15.52 -11.70 -14.15
C THR A 45 16.94 -11.36 -14.60
N VAL A 46 17.41 -10.14 -14.30
CA VAL A 46 18.78 -9.73 -14.61
C VAL A 46 19.81 -10.53 -13.81
N LEU A 47 19.60 -10.72 -12.50
CA LEU A 47 20.50 -11.50 -11.66
C LEU A 47 20.61 -12.96 -12.11
N ASP A 48 19.48 -13.57 -12.44
CA ASP A 48 19.40 -14.93 -12.98
C ASP A 48 20.15 -15.02 -14.32
N SER A 49 19.97 -14.03 -15.20
CA SER A 49 20.66 -13.97 -16.51
C SER A 49 22.18 -13.87 -16.38
N LEU A 50 22.66 -13.20 -15.32
CA LEU A 50 24.08 -13.06 -14.98
C LEU A 50 24.60 -14.22 -14.13
N LYS A 51 23.75 -15.22 -13.81
CA LYS A 51 24.05 -16.36 -12.94
C LYS A 51 24.54 -15.97 -11.54
N ILE A 52 24.12 -14.82 -11.05
CA ILE A 52 24.44 -14.36 -9.70
C ILE A 52 23.44 -15.00 -8.75
N ASN A 53 23.77 -16.17 -8.17
CA ASN A 53 22.88 -16.86 -7.22
C ASN A 53 23.39 -16.74 -5.78
N ILE A 54 23.34 -15.52 -5.25
CA ILE A 54 23.75 -15.22 -3.87
C ILE A 54 22.49 -14.99 -3.05
N ALA A 55 22.13 -15.96 -2.21
CA ALA A 55 20.92 -15.90 -1.36
C ALA A 55 20.83 -14.61 -0.53
N PHE A 56 21.99 -14.10 -0.08
CA PHE A 56 22.07 -12.81 0.61
C PHE A 56 21.61 -11.63 -0.25
N LEU A 57 22.03 -11.55 -1.52
CA LEU A 57 21.60 -10.50 -2.44
C LEU A 57 20.10 -10.61 -2.74
N TYR A 58 19.59 -11.84 -2.93
CA TYR A 58 18.19 -12.05 -3.29
C TYR A 58 17.21 -11.55 -2.23
N GLY A 59 17.54 -11.66 -0.95
CA GLY A 59 16.67 -11.08 0.07
C GLY A 59 17.00 -9.65 0.46
N LEU A 60 18.25 -9.18 0.31
CA LEU A 60 18.60 -7.77 0.60
C LEU A 60 17.92 -6.79 -0.38
N ILE A 61 17.82 -7.17 -1.65
CA ILE A 61 17.29 -6.31 -2.74
C ILE A 61 15.85 -5.85 -2.48
N PRO A 62 14.88 -6.75 -2.16
CA PRO A 62 13.53 -6.34 -1.77
C PRO A 62 13.50 -5.29 -0.68
N PHE A 63 14.37 -5.40 0.35
CA PHE A 63 14.38 -4.46 1.47
C PHE A 63 14.88 -3.08 1.09
N ILE A 64 15.97 -3.01 0.31
CA ILE A 64 16.50 -1.72 -0.15
C ILE A 64 15.43 -1.00 -1.00
N ILE A 65 14.79 -1.74 -1.90
CA ILE A 65 13.79 -1.19 -2.81
C ILE A 65 12.50 -0.85 -2.05
N LEU A 66 12.16 -1.56 -0.97
CA LEU A 66 10.95 -1.30 -0.20
C LEU A 66 10.93 0.10 0.43
N ILE A 67 12.09 0.62 0.86
CA ILE A 67 12.22 1.90 1.58
C ILE A 67 11.54 3.08 0.86
N PRO A 68 11.84 3.39 -0.42
CA PRO A 68 11.20 4.50 -1.12
C PRO A 68 9.68 4.30 -1.30
N PHE A 69 9.19 3.07 -1.49
CA PHE A 69 7.76 2.78 -1.68
C PHE A 69 6.97 2.93 -0.38
N VAL A 70 7.56 2.49 0.73
CA VAL A 70 7.07 2.73 2.10
C VAL A 70 6.97 4.23 2.37
N TYR A 71 8.06 4.96 2.15
CA TYR A 71 8.10 6.41 2.35
C TYR A 71 7.02 7.13 1.54
N PHE A 72 6.87 6.75 0.27
CA PHE A 72 5.87 7.32 -0.63
C PHE A 72 4.44 7.03 -0.14
N THR A 73 4.15 5.81 0.28
CA THR A 73 2.83 5.44 0.83
C THR A 73 2.48 6.25 2.08
N VAL A 74 3.44 6.41 3.00
CA VAL A 74 3.24 7.23 4.20
C VAL A 74 2.84 8.64 3.82
N LYS A 75 3.61 9.24 2.91
CA LYS A 75 3.39 10.62 2.47
C LYS A 75 1.99 10.79 1.88
N LEU A 76 1.62 9.92 0.95
CA LEU A 76 0.30 9.91 0.30
C LEU A 76 -0.87 9.86 1.30
N PHE A 77 -0.88 8.88 2.20
CA PHE A 77 -2.00 8.69 3.12
C PHE A 77 -2.01 9.71 4.26
N ARG A 78 -0.83 10.23 4.66
CA ARG A 78 -0.74 11.29 5.66
C ARG A 78 -1.38 12.58 5.14
N ASP A 79 -1.06 12.97 3.92
CA ASP A 79 -1.50 14.25 3.35
C ASP A 79 -3.03 14.31 3.21
N ILE A 80 -3.68 13.22 2.77
CA ILE A 80 -5.16 13.15 2.72
C ILE A 80 -5.77 13.22 4.12
N ARG A 81 -5.22 12.45 5.05
CA ARG A 81 -5.76 12.40 6.41
C ARG A 81 -5.66 13.76 7.10
N THR A 82 -4.58 14.51 6.86
CA THR A 82 -4.44 15.87 7.38
C THR A 82 -5.47 16.81 6.79
N ASP A 83 -5.76 16.73 5.49
CA ASP A 83 -6.77 17.58 4.85
C ASP A 83 -8.17 17.31 5.41
N TYR A 84 -8.52 16.04 5.61
CA TYR A 84 -9.80 15.68 6.20
C TYR A 84 -9.91 16.06 7.68
N LEU A 85 -8.88 15.84 8.49
CA LEU A 85 -8.90 16.23 9.91
C LEU A 85 -9.05 17.74 10.09
N ARG A 86 -8.46 18.53 9.16
CA ARG A 86 -8.67 19.98 9.08
C ARG A 86 -10.13 20.32 8.76
N LEU A 87 -10.74 19.61 7.79
CA LEU A 87 -12.15 19.80 7.44
C LEU A 87 -13.10 19.55 8.62
N ILE A 88 -12.92 18.45 9.36
CA ILE A 88 -13.82 18.10 10.47
C ILE A 88 -13.47 18.81 11.80
N GLY A 89 -12.51 19.73 11.81
CA GLY A 89 -12.09 20.47 13.00
C GLY A 89 -11.55 19.60 14.14
N SER A 90 -11.04 18.40 13.84
CA SER A 90 -10.61 17.46 14.88
C SER A 90 -9.23 17.81 15.43
N ARG A 91 -9.11 17.90 16.76
CA ARG A 91 -7.83 18.07 17.49
C ARG A 91 -6.81 16.93 17.26
N GLY A 92 -7.20 15.85 16.56
CA GLY A 92 -6.33 14.73 16.21
C GLY A 92 -5.17 15.03 15.25
N TYR A 93 -5.04 16.28 14.77
CA TYR A 93 -3.95 16.76 13.90
C TYR A 93 -2.54 16.44 14.44
N ILE A 94 -2.38 16.36 15.76
CA ILE A 94 -1.08 16.15 16.43
C ILE A 94 -0.67 14.65 16.42
N ILE A 95 -1.62 13.72 16.28
CA ILE A 95 -1.38 12.27 16.45
C ILE A 95 -0.91 11.58 15.15
N THR A 96 -0.88 12.29 14.02
CA THR A 96 -0.50 11.72 12.71
C THR A 96 0.98 11.33 12.56
N LYS A 97 1.83 11.53 13.57
CA LYS A 97 3.25 11.13 13.56
C LYS A 97 3.50 9.63 13.81
N PHE A 98 2.54 8.90 14.41
CA PHE A 98 2.77 7.52 14.87
C PHE A 98 2.87 6.47 13.76
N ASN A 99 2.49 6.81 12.51
CA ASN A 99 2.59 5.86 11.40
C ASN A 99 4.05 5.58 11.03
N TYR A 100 4.91 6.60 10.95
CA TYR A 100 6.27 6.44 10.43
C TYR A 100 7.13 5.48 11.28
N VAL A 101 6.91 5.47 12.59
CA VAL A 101 7.57 4.54 13.51
C VAL A 101 7.15 3.10 13.22
N ILE A 102 5.86 2.84 12.98
CA ILE A 102 5.37 1.50 12.61
C ILE A 102 6.00 1.06 11.27
N TRP A 103 6.12 1.96 10.30
CA TRP A 103 6.76 1.66 9.02
C TRP A 103 8.24 1.28 9.16
N ILE A 104 9.00 2.02 9.99
CA ILE A 104 10.39 1.70 10.30
C ILE A 104 10.50 0.36 11.03
N LEU A 105 9.65 0.11 12.03
CA LEU A 105 9.64 -1.13 12.80
C LEU A 105 9.33 -2.35 11.92
N ILE A 106 8.48 -2.20 10.90
CA ILE A 106 8.15 -3.29 9.98
C ILE A 106 9.29 -3.55 9.00
N THR A 107 9.92 -2.51 8.44
CA THR A 107 11.14 -2.70 7.63
C THR A 107 12.25 -3.37 8.44
N LEU A 108 12.41 -2.99 9.71
CA LEU A 108 13.33 -3.64 10.65
C LEU A 108 12.95 -5.09 10.95
N ALA A 109 11.68 -5.36 11.25
CA ALA A 109 11.19 -6.72 11.53
C ALA A 109 11.41 -7.65 10.34
N LEU A 110 11.08 -7.18 9.14
CA LEU A 110 11.30 -7.92 7.90
C LEU A 110 12.80 -8.20 7.65
N PHE A 111 13.65 -7.18 7.83
CA PHE A 111 15.10 -7.30 7.71
C PHE A 111 15.69 -8.29 8.74
N ILE A 112 15.23 -8.25 9.99
CA ILE A 112 15.61 -9.20 11.04
C ILE A 112 15.18 -10.62 10.66
N SER A 113 13.92 -10.81 10.24
CA SER A 113 13.45 -12.14 9.80
C SER A 113 14.25 -12.68 8.62
N PHE A 114 14.70 -11.83 7.70
CA PHE A 114 15.56 -12.23 6.59
C PHE A 114 16.99 -12.63 7.05
N ILE A 115 17.60 -11.87 7.96
CA ILE A 115 18.91 -12.24 8.55
C ILE A 115 18.81 -13.59 9.25
N LEU A 116 17.73 -13.82 10.00
CA LEU A 116 17.50 -15.09 10.69
C LEU A 116 17.34 -16.25 9.71
N VAL A 117 16.61 -16.08 8.61
CA VAL A 117 16.47 -17.14 7.60
C VAL A 117 17.80 -17.43 6.88
N SER A 118 18.53 -16.38 6.49
CA SER A 118 19.78 -16.52 5.73
C SER A 118 20.96 -17.05 6.55
N GLN A 119 21.08 -16.71 7.84
CA GLN A 119 22.17 -17.20 8.69
C GLN A 119 21.91 -18.58 9.29
N PHE A 120 20.67 -18.91 9.63
CA PHE A 120 20.36 -20.16 10.34
C PHE A 120 19.83 -21.28 9.42
N GLY A 121 19.77 -21.04 8.10
CA GLY A 121 19.28 -22.03 7.13
C GLY A 121 17.83 -22.46 7.40
N LEU A 122 17.01 -21.54 7.90
CA LEU A 122 15.63 -21.84 8.30
C LEU A 122 14.80 -22.27 7.08
N SER A 123 13.81 -23.14 7.32
CA SER A 123 12.95 -23.71 6.29
C SER A 123 12.19 -22.65 5.49
N ILE A 124 11.78 -23.00 4.27
CA ILE A 124 10.99 -22.17 3.35
C ILE A 124 9.75 -21.54 4.00
N VAL A 125 9.25 -22.13 5.09
CA VAL A 125 8.15 -21.63 5.92
C VAL A 125 8.47 -20.26 6.51
N TYR A 126 9.68 -20.05 7.05
CA TYR A 126 10.08 -18.77 7.62
C TYR A 126 10.29 -17.69 6.55
N PHE A 127 10.73 -18.08 5.36
CA PHE A 127 10.80 -17.19 4.21
C PHE A 127 9.40 -16.71 3.81
N VAL A 128 8.44 -17.64 3.65
CA VAL A 128 7.03 -17.32 3.34
C VAL A 128 6.39 -16.45 4.44
N LEU A 129 6.62 -16.76 5.71
CA LEU A 129 6.10 -15.96 6.83
C LEU A 129 6.63 -14.51 6.82
N SER A 130 7.88 -14.29 6.39
CA SER A 130 8.40 -12.93 6.27
C SER A 130 7.71 -12.12 5.15
N PHE A 131 7.38 -12.75 4.02
CA PHE A 131 6.54 -12.12 2.98
C PHE A 131 5.12 -11.80 3.48
N TYR A 132 4.55 -12.66 4.33
CA TYR A 132 3.24 -12.40 4.92
C TYR A 132 3.21 -11.17 5.84
N ILE A 133 4.30 -10.86 6.55
CA ILE A 133 4.38 -9.64 7.38
C ILE A 133 4.16 -8.39 6.50
N TYR A 134 4.78 -8.36 5.32
CA TYR A 134 4.60 -7.27 4.35
C TYR A 134 3.18 -7.26 3.75
N ALA A 135 2.67 -8.41 3.33
CA ALA A 135 1.33 -8.53 2.73
C ALA A 135 0.22 -8.10 3.70
N ILE A 136 0.26 -8.60 4.94
CA ILE A 136 -0.66 -8.22 6.03
C ILE A 136 -0.58 -6.72 6.28
N PHE A 137 0.62 -6.16 6.23
CA PHE A 137 0.81 -4.75 6.48
C PHE A 137 0.20 -3.86 5.36
N LEU A 138 0.39 -4.20 4.08
CA LEU A 138 -0.27 -3.49 2.98
C LEU A 138 -1.79 -3.62 3.06
N ALA A 139 -2.28 -4.84 3.32
CA ALA A 139 -3.69 -5.10 3.54
C ALA A 139 -4.25 -4.26 4.70
N TYR A 140 -3.52 -4.14 5.81
CA TYR A 140 -3.90 -3.30 6.95
C TYR A 140 -3.89 -1.80 6.59
N SER A 141 -2.93 -1.34 5.80
CA SER A 141 -2.86 0.05 5.34
C SER A 141 -4.07 0.41 4.47
N LEU A 142 -4.43 -0.47 3.52
CA LEU A 142 -5.66 -0.35 2.73
C LEU A 142 -6.90 -0.41 3.61
N TYR A 143 -6.96 -1.37 4.53
CA TYR A 143 -8.08 -1.54 5.45
C TYR A 143 -8.33 -0.27 6.26
N ARG A 144 -7.27 0.33 6.82
CA ARG A 144 -7.38 1.56 7.59
C ARG A 144 -7.84 2.75 6.74
N PHE A 145 -7.40 2.81 5.48
CA PHE A 145 -7.80 3.88 4.57
C PHE A 145 -9.28 3.76 4.18
N LEU A 146 -9.74 2.55 3.87
CA LEU A 146 -11.06 2.26 3.30
C LEU A 146 -12.16 2.03 4.35
N TYR A 147 -11.83 1.43 5.50
CA TYR A 147 -12.80 0.93 6.47
C TYR A 147 -12.69 1.55 7.87
N SER A 148 -11.78 2.50 8.09
CA SER A 148 -11.73 3.17 9.39
C SER A 148 -12.94 4.07 9.65
N LYS A 149 -13.16 4.43 10.92
CA LYS A 149 -14.16 5.44 11.33
C LYS A 149 -14.01 6.77 10.58
N TYR A 150 -12.83 7.04 10.04
CA TYR A 150 -12.52 8.24 9.25
C TYR A 150 -12.40 7.92 7.76
N ARG A 151 -13.14 6.92 7.24
CA ARG A 151 -13.11 6.56 5.82
C ARG A 151 -13.38 7.78 4.95
N PHE A 152 -12.50 8.01 3.99
CA PHE A 152 -12.59 9.17 3.10
C PHE A 152 -13.43 8.87 1.85
N VAL A 153 -13.58 7.59 1.53
CA VAL A 153 -14.35 7.11 0.38
C VAL A 153 -14.91 5.71 0.65
N ASP A 154 -16.03 5.38 0.03
CA ASP A 154 -16.70 4.09 0.19
C ASP A 154 -16.01 2.99 -0.61
N PRO A 155 -15.60 1.86 -0.01
CA PRO A 155 -14.88 0.78 -0.68
C PRO A 155 -15.59 0.26 -1.93
N ARG A 156 -14.82 -0.04 -2.98
CA ARG A 156 -15.32 -0.65 -4.22
C ARG A 156 -14.85 -2.09 -4.36
N TYR A 157 -15.50 -2.84 -5.25
CA TYR A 157 -15.18 -4.25 -5.47
C TYR A 157 -13.72 -4.47 -5.89
N TYR A 158 -13.14 -3.57 -6.69
CA TYR A 158 -11.74 -3.65 -7.10
C TYR A 158 -10.76 -3.38 -5.94
N ASP A 159 -11.17 -2.59 -4.93
CA ASP A 159 -10.37 -2.40 -3.72
C ASP A 159 -10.29 -3.71 -2.93
N ILE A 160 -11.39 -4.48 -2.89
CA ILE A 160 -11.46 -5.80 -2.25
C ILE A 160 -10.60 -6.81 -3.00
N ILE A 161 -10.67 -6.83 -4.34
CA ILE A 161 -9.84 -7.71 -5.17
C ILE A 161 -8.35 -7.44 -4.91
N ALA A 162 -7.93 -6.17 -4.83
CA ALA A 162 -6.55 -5.81 -4.53
C ALA A 162 -6.09 -6.26 -3.13
N VAL A 163 -6.95 -6.15 -2.12
CA VAL A 163 -6.67 -6.67 -0.76
C VAL A 163 -6.55 -8.19 -0.76
N PHE A 164 -7.43 -8.89 -1.48
CA PHE A 164 -7.36 -10.34 -1.55
C PHE A 164 -6.10 -10.80 -2.29
N SER A 165 -5.76 -10.16 -3.40
CA SER A 165 -4.61 -10.55 -4.21
C SER A 165 -3.28 -10.35 -3.49
N ILE A 166 -3.13 -9.30 -2.65
CA ILE A 166 -1.91 -9.13 -1.85
C ILE A 166 -1.78 -10.17 -0.73
N LEU A 167 -2.88 -10.61 -0.14
CA LEU A 167 -2.85 -11.67 0.88
C LEU A 167 -2.45 -13.02 0.30
N VAL A 168 -2.76 -13.26 -0.98
CA VAL A 168 -2.41 -14.48 -1.70
C VAL A 168 -1.02 -14.38 -2.37
N ALA A 169 -0.50 -13.16 -2.58
CA ALA A 169 0.80 -12.93 -3.24
C ALA A 169 1.97 -13.74 -2.66
N PRO A 170 2.12 -13.94 -1.33
CA PRO A 170 3.18 -14.78 -0.78
C PRO A 170 3.17 -16.24 -1.26
N LEU A 171 2.06 -16.73 -1.84
CA LEU A 171 2.00 -18.06 -2.47
C LEU A 171 2.72 -18.12 -3.83
N GLU A 172 3.29 -17.01 -4.31
CA GLU A 172 4.13 -17.00 -5.51
C GLU A 172 5.33 -17.96 -5.45
N VAL A 173 5.80 -18.24 -4.22
CA VAL A 173 6.86 -19.22 -3.94
C VAL A 173 6.43 -20.64 -4.38
N ILE A 174 5.12 -20.91 -4.40
CA ILE A 174 4.55 -22.18 -4.86
C ILE A 174 4.22 -22.10 -6.36
N SER A 175 3.69 -20.97 -6.83
CA SER A 175 3.34 -20.77 -8.24
C SER A 175 3.37 -19.31 -8.67
N GLN A 176 4.10 -19.01 -9.75
CA GLN A 176 4.17 -17.68 -10.35
C GLN A 176 2.81 -17.12 -10.81
N VAL A 177 1.78 -17.97 -10.94
CA VAL A 177 0.41 -17.53 -11.25
C VAL A 177 -0.11 -16.53 -10.21
N PHE A 178 0.23 -16.72 -8.92
CA PHE A 178 -0.21 -15.82 -7.86
C PHE A 178 0.41 -14.43 -7.98
N TYR A 179 1.65 -14.32 -8.44
CA TYR A 179 2.29 -13.05 -8.75
C TYR A 179 1.57 -12.32 -9.89
N LEU A 180 1.20 -13.03 -10.97
CA LEU A 180 0.43 -12.45 -12.07
C LEU A 180 -0.95 -11.96 -11.61
N ILE A 181 -1.65 -12.75 -10.79
CA ILE A 181 -2.93 -12.36 -10.20
C ILE A 181 -2.77 -11.07 -9.39
N PHE A 182 -1.72 -10.97 -8.56
CA PHE A 182 -1.39 -9.78 -7.80
C PHE A 182 -1.20 -8.56 -8.71
N ILE A 183 -0.31 -8.64 -9.70
CA ILE A 183 -0.01 -7.53 -10.61
C ILE A 183 -1.27 -7.07 -11.36
N ILE A 184 -2.02 -8.00 -11.95
CA ILE A 184 -3.24 -7.67 -12.72
C ILE A 184 -4.28 -7.00 -11.80
N ALA A 185 -4.54 -7.57 -10.62
CA ALA A 185 -5.50 -7.02 -9.68
C ALA A 185 -5.14 -5.59 -9.24
N TRP A 186 -3.86 -5.32 -8.99
CA TRP A 186 -3.41 -4.00 -8.53
C TRP A 186 -3.46 -2.96 -9.65
N PHE A 187 -3.04 -3.28 -10.88
CA PHE A 187 -3.21 -2.36 -11.99
C PHE A 187 -4.69 -2.15 -12.35
N TYR A 188 -5.51 -3.19 -12.27
CA TYR A 188 -6.96 -3.07 -12.45
C TYR A 188 -7.58 -2.13 -11.41
N ALA A 189 -7.26 -2.28 -10.13
CA ALA A 189 -7.71 -1.39 -9.06
C ALA A 189 -7.19 0.05 -9.25
N SER A 190 -5.96 0.21 -9.74
CA SER A 190 -5.38 1.51 -10.06
C SER A 190 -6.20 2.26 -11.10
N ILE A 191 -6.44 1.62 -12.25
CA ILE A 191 -7.16 2.21 -13.38
C ILE A 191 -8.59 2.58 -12.96
N ASN A 192 -9.32 1.64 -12.34
CA ASN A 192 -10.70 1.90 -11.93
C ASN A 192 -10.79 3.03 -10.88
N SER A 193 -9.87 3.06 -9.91
CA SER A 193 -9.84 4.13 -8.91
C SER A 193 -9.52 5.50 -9.50
N LEU A 194 -8.73 5.57 -10.58
CA LEU A 194 -8.46 6.81 -11.30
C LEU A 194 -9.65 7.25 -12.16
N LEU A 195 -10.32 6.31 -12.83
CA LEU A 195 -11.52 6.59 -13.62
C LEU A 195 -12.67 7.08 -12.75
N GLU A 196 -12.82 6.57 -11.52
CA GLU A 196 -13.89 7.01 -10.62
C GLU A 196 -13.75 8.50 -10.23
N VAL A 197 -12.55 9.08 -10.29
CA VAL A 197 -12.32 10.49 -9.89
C VAL A 197 -13.22 11.46 -10.66
N SER A 198 -13.51 11.19 -11.94
CA SER A 198 -14.39 12.03 -12.77
C SER A 198 -15.88 11.84 -12.49
N THR A 199 -16.25 10.74 -11.83
CA THR A 199 -17.65 10.36 -11.56
C THR A 199 -18.17 10.78 -10.19
N ILE A 200 -17.31 11.32 -9.33
CA ILE A 200 -17.68 11.73 -7.96
C ILE A 200 -18.31 13.12 -8.01
N GLU A 201 -19.60 13.19 -7.69
CA GLU A 201 -20.38 14.42 -7.52
C GLU A 201 -20.40 14.91 -6.07
#